data_AF-A0AAV1US37-F1
#
_entry.id   AF-A0AAV1US37-F1
#
_cell.length_a   1.000
_cell.length_b   1.000
_cell.length_c   1.000
_cell.angle_alpha   90.00
_cell.angle_beta   90.00
_cell.angle_gamma   90.00
#
_symmetry.space_group_name_H-M   'P 1'
#
loop_
_entity.id
_entity.type
_entity.pdbx_description
1 polymer ?
#
loop_
_entity_poly.entity_id
_entity_poly.type
_entity_poly.pdbx_seq_one_letter_code
_entity_poly.pdbx_strand_id
1 'polypeptide(L)'
;MHSRRPETLKIDISKYRGVEEDSLLRWFVELDEAIRARRIDDGDMQAAFAQSNLAGRAKTWVLGLKWHDPYAFGSLEVFKLRIRQTSEPPGAEFRARTELLNSSKVSVMCTLTRNIYDISRVV
;
A
#
# COMPACT_ATOMS: atom_id res chain seq x y z
N MET A 1 26.70 28.52 23.28
CA MET A 1 25.79 27.47 23.75
C MET A 1 25.81 26.35 22.72
N HIS A 2 26.26 25.15 23.07
CA HIS A 2 26.18 24.00 22.17
C HIS A 2 24.78 23.41 22.30
N SER A 3 23.92 23.68 21.32
CA SER A 3 22.65 22.99 21.17
C SER A 3 22.96 21.52 20.82
N ARG A 4 22.82 20.63 21.81
CA ARG A 4 22.96 19.19 21.60
C ARG A 4 21.82 18.76 20.69
N ARG A 5 22.10 18.54 19.40
CA ARG A 5 21.12 18.01 18.45
C ARG A 5 20.60 16.69 19.03
N PRO A 6 19.30 16.53 19.29
CA PRO A 6 18.82 15.31 19.92
C PRO A 6 19.08 14.14 18.97
N GLU A 7 19.60 13.06 19.54
CA GLU A 7 20.04 11.87 18.81
C GLU A 7 18.83 11.17 18.17
N THR A 8 18.95 10.79 16.90
CA THR A 8 17.90 10.06 16.16
C THR A 8 18.11 8.57 16.31
N LEU A 9 17.06 7.82 16.66
CA LEU A 9 17.12 6.38 16.80
C LEU A 9 16.76 5.69 15.47
N LYS A 10 17.62 4.78 15.02
CA LYS A 10 17.35 3.95 13.84
C LYS A 10 16.62 2.68 14.27
N ILE A 11 15.30 2.73 14.25
CA ILE A 11 14.45 1.55 14.44
C ILE A 11 14.34 0.81 13.09
N ASP A 12 14.50 -0.51 13.12
CA ASP A 12 14.25 -1.39 11.97
C ASP A 12 12.77 -1.76 11.90
N ILE A 13 12.25 -1.81 10.68
CA ILE A 13 10.84 -2.09 10.39
C ILE A 13 10.78 -3.35 9.52
N SER A 14 9.78 -4.20 9.78
CA SER A 14 9.52 -5.33 8.89
C SER A 14 9.11 -4.83 7.50
N LYS A 15 9.68 -5.36 6.42
CA LYS A 15 9.28 -4.92 5.08
C LYS A 15 7.86 -5.40 4.75
N TYR A 16 7.02 -4.52 4.22
CA TYR A 16 5.70 -4.88 3.73
C TYR A 16 5.78 -5.38 2.28
N ARG A 17 5.41 -6.64 2.03
CA ARG A 17 5.44 -7.26 0.69
C ARG A 17 4.09 -7.15 -0.03
N GLY A 18 2.99 -6.98 0.71
CA GLY A 18 1.65 -6.96 0.13
C GLY A 18 1.10 -8.34 -0.20
N VAL A 19 1.39 -9.32 0.67
CA VAL A 19 0.82 -10.68 0.66
C VAL A 19 -0.17 -10.86 1.82
N GLU A 20 -0.97 -11.91 1.81
CA GLU A 20 -2.06 -12.13 2.79
C GLU A 20 -1.54 -12.26 4.23
N GLU A 21 -0.34 -12.80 4.40
CA GLU A 21 0.32 -12.97 5.70
C GLU A 21 0.84 -11.63 6.29
N ASP A 22 0.97 -10.59 5.45
CA ASP A 22 1.45 -9.29 5.91
C ASP A 22 0.29 -8.46 6.49
N SER A 23 0.38 -8.12 7.78
CA SER A 23 -0.58 -7.19 8.40
C SER A 23 -0.24 -5.74 8.07
N LEU A 24 -1.06 -5.11 7.22
CA LEU A 24 -0.90 -3.70 6.85
C LEU A 24 -1.05 -2.76 8.06
N LEU A 25 -1.99 -3.06 8.97
CA LEU A 25 -2.22 -2.26 10.18
C LEU A 25 -1.01 -2.31 11.12
N ARG A 26 -0.45 -3.50 11.37
CA ARG A 26 0.78 -3.66 12.16
C ARG A 26 1.92 -2.86 11.52
N TRP A 27 2.09 -2.97 10.20
CA TRP A 27 3.15 -2.26 9.49
C TRP A 27 3.03 -0.73 9.60
N PHE A 28 1.81 -0.17 9.56
CA PHE A 28 1.62 1.28 9.78
C PHE A 28 2.06 1.72 11.17
N VAL A 29 1.75 0.95 12.21
CA VAL A 29 2.16 1.27 13.57
C VAL A 29 3.68 1.27 13.70
N GLU A 30 4.36 0.24 13.16
CA GLU A 30 5.83 0.17 13.14
C GLU A 30 6.45 1.34 12.34
N LEU A 31 5.85 1.70 11.21
CA LEU A 31 6.28 2.81 10.37
C LEU A 31 6.17 4.16 11.11
N ASP A 32 5.06 4.42 11.78
CA ASP A 32 4.82 5.67 12.52
C ASP A 32 5.76 5.82 13.72
N GLU A 33 6.03 4.72 14.43
CA GLU A 33 7.02 4.70 15.51
C GLU A 33 8.42 5.02 14.97
N ALA A 34 8.82 4.39 13.85
CA ALA A 34 10.13 4.61 13.27
C ALA A 34 10.30 6.03 12.69
N ILE A 35 9.27 6.60 12.08
CA ILE A 35 9.27 8.01 11.62
C ILE A 35 9.46 8.96 12.80
N ARG A 36 8.71 8.74 13.89
CA ARG A 36 8.84 9.53 15.13
C ARG A 36 10.22 9.38 15.77
N ALA A 37 10.74 8.17 15.86
CA ALA A 37 12.07 7.88 16.42
C ALA A 37 13.22 8.50 15.60
N ARG A 38 13.05 8.57 14.27
CA ARG A 38 14.00 9.20 13.35
C ARG A 38 13.80 10.71 13.20
N ARG A 39 12.68 11.25 13.70
CA ARG A 39 12.32 12.68 13.66
C ARG A 39 12.28 13.21 12.22
N ILE A 40 11.61 12.46 11.36
CA ILE A 40 11.38 12.85 9.96
C ILE A 40 10.11 13.71 9.94
N ASP A 41 10.27 15.03 9.87
CA ASP A 41 9.13 15.97 9.90
C ASP A 41 8.58 16.27 8.50
N ASP A 42 9.43 16.17 7.48
CA ASP A 42 9.07 16.44 6.09
C ASP A 42 8.22 15.31 5.49
N GLY A 43 7.05 15.65 4.95
CA GLY A 43 6.07 14.69 4.45
C GLY A 43 6.57 13.87 3.25
N ASP A 44 7.40 14.47 2.39
CA ASP A 44 7.99 13.78 1.24
C ASP A 44 9.08 12.80 1.71
N MET A 45 9.89 13.19 2.71
CA MET A 45 10.87 12.29 3.33
C MET A 45 10.19 11.13 4.06
N GLN A 46 9.07 11.37 4.74
CA GLN A 46 8.27 10.31 5.37
C GLN A 46 7.74 9.32 4.33
N ALA A 47 7.18 9.81 3.22
CA ALA A 47 6.70 8.97 2.12
C ALA A 47 7.84 8.18 1.46
N ALA A 48 8.99 8.82 1.21
CA ALA A 48 10.17 8.16 0.67
C ALA A 48 10.70 7.06 1.61
N PHE A 49 10.72 7.34 2.92
CA PHE A 49 11.09 6.35 3.93
C PHE A 49 10.11 5.17 3.93
N ALA A 50 8.80 5.42 3.89
CA ALA A 50 7.79 4.37 3.81
C ALA A 50 7.97 3.49 2.55
N GLN A 51 8.18 4.11 1.39
CA GLN A 51 8.47 3.42 0.12
C GLN A 51 9.72 2.54 0.21
N SER A 52 10.77 2.98 0.91
CA SER A 52 12.01 2.21 1.09
C SER A 52 11.81 0.92 1.89
N ASN A 53 10.77 0.89 2.73
CA ASN A 53 10.41 -0.25 3.57
C ASN A 53 9.39 -1.20 2.91
N LEU A 54 9.10 -1.01 1.61
CA LEU A 54 8.33 -1.95 0.83
C LEU A 54 9.21 -3.05 0.22
N ALA A 55 8.59 -4.20 -0.03
CA ALA A 55 9.17 -5.32 -0.75
C ALA A 55 8.12 -5.97 -1.67
N GLY A 56 8.52 -7.00 -2.42
CA GLY A 56 7.61 -7.84 -3.19
C GLY A 56 6.61 -7.07 -4.06
N ARG A 57 5.34 -7.48 -4.00
CA ARG A 57 4.24 -6.91 -4.78
C ARG A 57 4.01 -5.44 -4.48
N ALA A 58 4.08 -5.05 -3.20
CA ALA A 58 3.88 -3.66 -2.78
C ALA A 58 4.94 -2.72 -3.38
N LYS A 59 6.21 -3.15 -3.42
CA LYS A 59 7.28 -2.35 -4.04
C LYS A 59 7.09 -2.22 -5.55
N THR A 60 6.75 -3.31 -6.24
CA THR A 60 6.47 -3.28 -7.69
C THR A 60 5.30 -2.35 -8.02
N TRP A 61 4.24 -2.38 -7.21
CA TRP A 61 3.08 -1.50 -7.38
C TRP A 61 3.45 -0.01 -7.23
N VAL A 62 4.20 0.35 -6.19
CA VAL A 62 4.69 1.73 -6.01
C VAL A 62 5.56 2.19 -7.17
N LEU A 63 6.46 1.34 -7.67
CA LEU A 63 7.30 1.67 -8.82
C LEU A 63 6.46 1.90 -10.08
N GLY A 64 5.41 1.10 -10.29
CA GLY A 64 4.46 1.30 -11.39
C GLY A 64 3.74 2.64 -11.30
N LEU A 65 3.33 3.07 -10.11
CA LEU A 65 2.72 4.40 -9.93
C LEU A 65 3.72 5.53 -10.20
N LYS A 66 4.97 5.41 -9.70
CA LYS A 66 6.02 6.42 -9.92
C LYS A 66 6.48 6.53 -11.37
N TRP A 67 6.32 5.45 -12.14
CA TRP A 67 6.58 5.46 -13.57
C TRP A 67 5.65 6.43 -14.31
N HIS A 68 4.39 6.53 -13.89
CA HIS A 68 3.41 7.44 -14.49
C HIS A 68 3.48 8.85 -13.87
N ASP A 69 3.70 8.94 -12.56
CA ASP A 69 3.80 10.20 -11.84
C ASP A 69 4.89 10.11 -10.75
N PRO A 70 6.06 10.75 -10.93
CA PRO A 70 7.13 10.76 -9.93
C PRO A 70 6.70 11.28 -8.55
N TYR A 71 5.63 12.09 -8.48
CA TYR A 71 5.10 12.73 -7.28
C TYR A 71 3.78 12.11 -6.78
N ALA A 72 3.47 10.87 -7.19
CA ALA A 72 2.21 10.17 -6.88
C ALA A 72 1.83 10.08 -5.38
N PHE A 73 2.79 10.36 -4.49
CA PHE A 73 2.69 10.23 -3.04
C PHE A 73 3.17 11.51 -2.34
N GLY A 74 2.56 12.66 -2.66
CA GLY A 74 2.93 13.97 -2.09
C GLY A 74 2.71 14.15 -0.57
N SER A 75 2.39 13.08 0.16
CA SER A 75 2.47 13.01 1.62
C SER A 75 2.41 11.56 2.11
N LEU A 76 2.85 11.32 3.35
CA LEU A 76 2.70 10.03 4.03
C LEU A 76 1.23 9.59 4.11
N GLU A 77 0.30 10.51 4.36
CA GLU A 77 -1.12 10.19 4.48
C GLU A 77 -1.73 9.76 3.14
N VAL A 78 -1.38 10.43 2.04
CA VAL A 78 -1.78 10.00 0.68
C VAL A 78 -1.21 8.62 0.38
N PHE A 79 0.04 8.36 0.78
CA PHE A 79 0.66 7.04 0.63
C PHE A 79 -0.08 5.94 1.41
N LYS A 80 -0.37 6.17 2.70
CA LYS A 80 -1.13 5.22 3.54
C LYS A 80 -2.54 4.98 3.01
N LEU A 81 -3.20 6.01 2.47
CA LEU A 81 -4.52 5.86 1.87
C LEU A 81 -4.48 4.96 0.63
N ARG A 82 -3.55 5.23 -0.32
CA ARG A 82 -3.47 4.45 -1.56
C ARG A 82 -3.12 2.98 -1.31
N ILE A 83 -2.23 2.69 -0.36
CA ILE A 83 -1.87 1.30 -0.06
C ILE A 83 -3.04 0.55 0.59
N ARG A 84 -3.86 1.20 1.44
CA ARG A 84 -5.10 0.60 1.97
C ARG A 84 -6.06 0.22 0.85
N GLN A 85 -6.29 1.13 -0.10
CA GLN A 85 -7.18 0.91 -1.24
C GLN A 85 -6.70 -0.23 -2.16
N THR A 86 -5.40 -0.45 -2.27
CA THR A 86 -4.84 -1.53 -3.10
C THR A 86 -4.77 -2.87 -2.36
N SER A 87 -4.58 -2.84 -1.04
CA SER A 87 -4.59 -4.05 -0.22
C SER A 87 -6.00 -4.59 -0.01
N GLU A 88 -7.02 -3.73 -0.05
CA GLU A 88 -8.41 -4.17 -0.10
C GLU A 88 -8.68 -4.80 -1.49
N PRO A 89 -9.10 -6.08 -1.54
CA PRO A 89 -9.33 -6.72 -2.83
C PRO A 89 -10.43 -5.96 -3.59
N PRO A 90 -10.25 -5.64 -4.88
CA PRO A 90 -11.26 -4.98 -5.72
C PRO A 90 -12.62 -5.70 -5.75
N GLY A 91 -12.64 -6.96 -5.31
CA GLY A 91 -13.83 -7.79 -5.19
C GLY A 91 -14.31 -8.02 -3.77
N ALA A 92 -13.95 -7.24 -2.74
CA ALA A 92 -14.57 -7.36 -1.42
C ALA A 92 -16.09 -7.13 -1.49
N GLU A 93 -16.53 -6.10 -2.24
CA GLU A 93 -17.94 -5.90 -2.56
C GLU A 93 -18.51 -7.02 -3.45
N PHE A 94 -17.73 -7.53 -4.41
CA PHE A 94 -18.20 -8.59 -5.31
C PHE A 94 -18.32 -9.94 -4.58
N ARG A 95 -17.41 -10.25 -3.65
CA ARG A 95 -17.48 -11.42 -2.75
C ARG A 95 -18.61 -11.28 -1.76
N ALA A 96 -18.78 -10.13 -1.10
CA ALA A 96 -19.91 -9.91 -0.22
C ALA A 96 -21.25 -10.05 -0.95
N ARG A 97 -21.35 -9.53 -2.19
CA ARG A 97 -22.54 -9.68 -3.04
C ARG A 97 -22.74 -11.11 -3.53
N THR A 98 -21.68 -11.84 -3.90
CA THR A 98 -21.79 -13.25 -4.28
C THR A 98 -22.04 -14.16 -3.08
N GLU A 99 -21.57 -13.85 -1.88
CA GLU A 99 -21.89 -14.57 -0.64
C GLU A 99 -23.34 -14.33 -0.21
N LEU A 100 -23.83 -13.08 -0.33
CA LEU A 100 -25.26 -12.76 -0.16
C LEU A 100 -26.13 -13.50 -1.19
N LEU A 101 -25.73 -13.54 -2.46
CA LEU A 101 -26.45 -14.27 -3.50
C LEU A 101 -26.31 -15.81 -3.35
N ASN A 102 -25.19 -16.31 -2.88
CA ASN A 102 -24.94 -17.74 -2.63
C ASN A 102 -25.67 -18.26 -1.39
N SER A 103 -26.00 -17.39 -0.42
CA SER A 103 -26.95 -17.72 0.64
C SER A 103 -28.38 -17.90 0.12
N SER A 104 -28.65 -17.47 -1.13
CA SER A 104 -29.99 -17.44 -1.71
C SER A 104 -30.21 -18.30 -2.96
N LYS A 105 -29.19 -18.92 -3.59
CA LYS A 105 -29.37 -20.01 -4.57
C LYS A 105 -28.04 -20.59 -5.07
N VAL A 106 -27.98 -21.91 -5.09
CA VAL A 106 -27.01 -22.74 -5.81
C VAL A 106 -27.09 -22.49 -7.32
N SER A 107 -25.92 -22.51 -7.98
CA SER A 107 -25.66 -22.61 -9.44
C SER A 107 -25.57 -21.29 -10.23
N VAL A 108 -24.35 -20.87 -10.60
CA VAL A 108 -23.82 -20.90 -11.99
C VAL A 108 -22.28 -20.82 -11.92
N MET A 109 -21.62 -21.93 -12.27
CA MET A 109 -20.21 -21.97 -12.65
C MET A 109 -20.03 -21.28 -14.01
N CYS A 110 -19.30 -20.16 -14.07
CA CYS A 110 -18.76 -19.62 -15.32
C CYS A 110 -17.24 -19.49 -15.21
N THR A 111 -16.57 -20.58 -15.52
CA THR A 111 -15.18 -20.63 -15.99
C THR A 111 -15.01 -19.87 -17.29
N LEU A 112 -13.96 -19.03 -17.37
CA LEU A 112 -12.98 -18.83 -18.48
C LEU A 112 -12.56 -17.35 -18.61
N THR A 113 -11.38 -17.02 -18.08
CA THR A 113 -10.12 -16.67 -18.79
C THR A 113 -9.95 -15.20 -19.21
N ARG A 114 -9.04 -14.52 -18.51
CA ARG A 114 -7.75 -14.04 -19.06
C ARG A 114 -7.85 -13.42 -20.47
N ASN A 115 -8.25 -12.15 -20.56
CA ASN A 115 -7.78 -11.16 -21.55
C ASN A 115 -8.63 -9.89 -21.46
N ILE A 116 -8.14 -8.82 -20.81
CA ILE A 116 -8.28 -7.42 -21.24
C ILE A 116 -7.10 -6.63 -20.60
N TYR A 117 -5.88 -6.90 -21.08
CA TYR A 117 -4.91 -5.83 -21.29
C TYR A 117 -5.12 -5.40 -22.75
N ASP A 118 -6.19 -4.67 -23.05
CA ASP A 118 -6.29 -3.88 -24.28
C ASP A 118 -7.48 -2.92 -24.15
N ILE A 119 -7.40 -1.75 -24.78
CA ILE A 119 -8.39 -0.65 -24.74
C ILE A 119 -8.34 0.11 -23.39
N SER A 120 -7.65 1.25 -23.26
CA SER A 120 -7.90 2.48 -24.02
C SER A 120 -6.63 3.31 -24.23
N ARG A 121 -6.00 3.09 -25.38
CA ARG A 121 -5.37 4.16 -26.15
C ARG A 121 -6.49 4.83 -26.96
N VAL A 122 -7.11 5.84 -26.39
CA VAL A 122 -7.97 6.81 -27.11
C VAL A 122 -7.66 8.18 -26.53
N VAL A 123 -6.55 8.77 -26.96
CA VAL A 123 -6.47 9.89 -27.92
C VAL A 123 -5.09 9.81 -28.57
#